data_AF-A0A1A5ZUN2-F1
#
_entry.id   AF-A0A1A5ZUN2-F1
#
_cell.length_a   1.000
_cell.length_b   1.000
_cell.length_c   1.000
_cell.angle_alpha   90.00
_cell.angle_beta   90.00
_cell.angle_gamma   90.00
#
_symmetry.space_group_name_H-M   'P 1'
#
loop_
_entity.id
_entity.type
_entity.pdbx_description
1 polymer ?
#
loop_
_entity_poly.entity_id
_entity_poly.type
_entity_poly.pdbx_seq_one_letter_code
_entity_poly.pdbx_strand_id
1 'polypeptide(L)'
;MVSTRSSSRPPDTPPALSSKQTTPPIADESVEMVTTLSKTKDNVINTPGGIIHVRPYRSSSNAQLKAVLSFTPRVSSLDRTNERSQNDQFRGFFVLFWFGLALLFLRTSMQSWEENRTPLSWTFGRLITGDALVLAISDLVMVLAMFFCVPFVKGLQYRWYKYSWTGLIIQHTFQTVYLGTAVWWGWHRQWYWVQSGFLVLPHAITPQMHSYMAHNGMLATVYFQLQEEKRQLDEVITHIDGGREQLLAEAAERKAQLEAMEGPTPVGTPGPGTPALTSRTSFSAPSGTSSGYEDPASILKKQLGPSAEIRQRTSTAAKKKKKNQATDSLPDPRPNLPLGTSLEPSHGTLPHERAPPSPLAWSSNEQVALLARNIDAMQEELISNGGTGLVWPQNVTYRHFLDFMFFPTLVYQLEYPRTKTMRPLVVLEKVVATLGTFSLIYTITEHYIMPMIPKPGDSLFKSFINLALPMMVNYLLIIFECVCTGFAELSYFADREFYQDWWNSTTWDEFSRKWNKPVYTFLLRHVYASTISGFRLSRSSAAFVTFFVSALCHELVMAVVTKKIRPYLFLMQMAQLPMIALGKLPAVKKNKTVGNIVFWMGLMSGFPLL
;
A
#
# COMPACT_ATOMS: atom_id res chain seq x y z
N MET A 1 25.92 -60.19 -13.17
CA MET A 1 26.80 -60.69 -14.25
C MET A 1 26.73 -59.73 -15.44
N VAL A 2 27.66 -59.85 -16.39
CA VAL A 2 27.93 -58.89 -17.48
C VAL A 2 27.42 -59.43 -18.82
N SER A 3 27.48 -58.60 -19.88
CA SER A 3 27.45 -58.92 -21.31
C SER A 3 26.09 -58.91 -22.04
N THR A 4 25.99 -58.54 -23.34
CA THR A 4 26.65 -57.54 -24.25
C THR A 4 26.04 -57.68 -25.67
N ARG A 5 26.38 -56.76 -26.60
CA ARG A 5 26.14 -56.70 -28.07
C ARG A 5 24.95 -55.82 -28.46
N SER A 6 25.01 -54.78 -29.31
CA SER A 6 25.98 -54.25 -30.32
C SER A 6 25.75 -54.68 -31.78
N SER A 7 25.48 -53.66 -32.65
CA SER A 7 25.63 -53.59 -34.13
C SER A 7 24.85 -54.59 -35.00
N SER A 8 24.24 -54.27 -36.15
CA SER A 8 24.69 -53.34 -37.22
C SER A 8 23.55 -52.81 -38.15
N ARG A 9 23.90 -52.01 -39.18
CA ARG A 9 23.05 -51.28 -40.16
C ARG A 9 23.97 -50.78 -41.32
N PRO A 10 23.50 -50.04 -42.37
CA PRO A 10 22.28 -50.12 -43.19
C PRO A 10 22.64 -50.92 -44.48
N PRO A 11 22.65 -50.46 -45.77
CA PRO A 11 22.08 -49.29 -46.51
C PRO A 11 20.80 -49.71 -47.31
N ASP A 12 20.18 -49.00 -48.26
CA ASP A 12 20.29 -47.62 -48.81
C ASP A 12 18.84 -47.10 -49.12
N THR A 13 18.38 -46.34 -50.14
CA THR A 13 18.89 -45.61 -51.33
C THR A 13 17.94 -44.40 -51.63
N PRO A 14 18.28 -43.39 -52.48
CA PRO A 14 17.56 -42.10 -52.58
C PRO A 14 16.83 -41.91 -53.96
N PRO A 15 16.31 -40.71 -54.37
CA PRO A 15 16.32 -39.34 -53.81
C PRO A 15 14.88 -38.69 -53.75
N ALA A 16 14.60 -37.37 -53.65
CA ALA A 16 15.42 -36.14 -53.73
C ALA A 16 14.90 -34.91 -52.94
N LEU A 17 15.87 -34.09 -52.51
CA LEU A 17 15.92 -32.63 -52.29
C LEU A 17 14.67 -31.72 -52.47
N SER A 18 14.39 -30.94 -51.41
CA SER A 18 14.18 -29.48 -51.48
C SER A 18 14.65 -28.84 -50.15
N SER A 19 15.12 -27.60 -50.16
CA SER A 19 15.90 -27.00 -49.06
C SER A 19 15.15 -25.93 -48.24
N LYS A 20 15.38 -25.91 -46.92
CA LYS A 20 15.49 -24.65 -46.14
C LYS A 20 16.10 -24.80 -44.74
N GLN A 21 17.07 -23.92 -44.50
CA GLN A 21 17.61 -23.35 -43.26
C GLN A 21 17.25 -23.99 -41.90
N THR A 22 18.31 -24.39 -41.20
CA THR A 22 18.35 -24.63 -39.75
C THR A 22 18.05 -23.37 -38.96
N THR A 23 17.23 -23.48 -37.90
CA THR A 23 17.06 -22.46 -36.85
C THR A 23 17.49 -23.07 -35.51
N PRO A 24 18.32 -22.40 -34.69
CA PRO A 24 18.73 -22.95 -33.40
C PRO A 24 17.56 -23.03 -32.40
N PRO A 25 17.60 -23.93 -31.40
CA PRO A 25 16.59 -24.00 -30.36
C PRO A 25 16.58 -22.71 -29.55
N ILE A 26 15.38 -22.15 -29.33
CA ILE A 26 15.18 -21.02 -28.43
C ILE A 26 15.44 -21.52 -27.00
N ALA A 27 16.44 -20.95 -26.34
CA ALA A 27 16.84 -21.33 -24.99
C ALA A 27 15.77 -20.95 -23.95
N ASP A 28 15.74 -21.69 -22.83
CA ASP A 28 14.93 -21.35 -21.65
C ASP A 28 15.20 -19.90 -21.21
N GLU A 29 14.19 -19.03 -21.28
CA GLU A 29 14.20 -17.79 -20.51
C GLU A 29 14.06 -18.15 -19.02
N SER A 30 15.20 -18.27 -18.34
CA SER A 30 15.29 -18.44 -16.90
C SER A 30 14.79 -17.18 -16.18
N VAL A 31 13.46 -17.07 -16.00
CA VAL A 31 12.82 -15.90 -15.38
C VAL A 31 13.23 -15.77 -13.91
N GLU A 32 14.34 -15.08 -13.69
CA GLU A 32 14.72 -14.45 -12.43
C GLU A 32 13.65 -13.45 -12.02
N MET A 33 12.66 -13.95 -11.28
CA MET A 33 11.60 -13.13 -10.69
C MET A 33 12.13 -12.37 -9.45
N VAL A 34 13.24 -11.67 -9.62
CA VAL A 34 13.67 -10.56 -8.77
C VAL A 34 12.71 -9.40 -9.04
N THR A 35 12.39 -8.60 -8.03
CA THR A 35 11.63 -7.35 -8.19
C THR A 35 12.46 -6.28 -8.88
N THR A 36 12.63 -6.43 -10.20
CA THR A 36 13.22 -5.45 -11.10
C THR A 36 12.25 -4.28 -11.30
N LEU A 37 12.20 -3.40 -10.29
CA LEU A 37 11.85 -1.99 -10.52
C LEU A 37 12.82 -1.46 -11.57
N SER A 38 12.39 -1.41 -12.82
CA SER A 38 13.26 -1.09 -13.93
C SER A 38 13.67 0.39 -13.83
N LYS A 39 14.95 0.69 -14.05
CA LYS A 39 15.49 2.04 -13.79
C LYS A 39 14.90 3.13 -14.70
N THR A 40 14.16 2.76 -15.74
CA THR A 40 13.85 3.61 -16.91
C THR A 40 12.55 3.27 -17.67
N LYS A 41 11.73 2.29 -17.26
CA LYS A 41 10.43 1.99 -17.91
C LYS A 41 9.28 2.01 -16.91
N ASP A 42 8.08 2.33 -17.39
CA ASP A 42 6.83 2.05 -16.69
C ASP A 42 6.71 0.53 -16.52
N ASN A 43 6.73 0.04 -15.28
CA ASN A 43 6.50 -1.39 -15.01
C ASN A 43 4.99 -1.66 -15.11
N VAL A 44 4.55 -1.98 -16.32
CA VAL A 44 3.18 -2.44 -16.63
C VAL A 44 2.97 -3.82 -16.03
N ILE A 45 2.18 -3.89 -14.96
CA ILE A 45 1.66 -5.16 -14.44
C ILE A 45 0.30 -5.39 -15.08
N ASN A 46 0.25 -6.31 -16.06
CA ASN A 46 -1.00 -6.74 -16.68
C ASN A 46 -1.77 -7.65 -15.71
N THR A 47 -2.77 -7.07 -15.04
CA THR A 47 -3.79 -7.83 -14.31
C THR A 47 -5.05 -8.02 -15.16
N PRO A 48 -5.86 -9.09 -14.96
CA PRO A 48 -7.02 -9.39 -15.81
C PRO A 48 -8.16 -8.36 -15.86
N GLY A 49 -8.05 -7.24 -15.11
CA GLY A 49 -9.03 -6.16 -15.09
C GLY A 49 -8.45 -4.76 -15.31
N GLY A 50 -7.20 -4.65 -15.80
CA GLY A 50 -6.58 -3.34 -16.09
C GLY A 50 -5.06 -3.31 -16.01
N ILE A 51 -4.48 -2.24 -16.54
CA ILE A 51 -3.05 -1.95 -16.54
C ILE A 51 -2.68 -1.21 -15.25
N ILE A 52 -1.94 -1.85 -14.35
CA ILE A 52 -1.34 -1.17 -13.20
C ILE A 52 0.00 -0.58 -13.65
N HIS A 53 0.05 0.74 -13.84
CA HIS A 53 1.27 1.48 -14.16
C HIS A 53 2.10 1.73 -12.89
N VAL A 54 3.01 0.81 -12.55
CA VAL A 54 4.00 1.06 -11.48
C VAL A 54 5.11 1.93 -12.05
N ARG A 55 5.02 3.24 -11.84
CA ARG A 55 6.08 4.20 -12.17
C ARG A 55 7.08 4.35 -11.01
N PRO A 56 8.39 4.19 -11.24
CA PRO A 56 9.39 4.55 -10.25
C PRO A 56 9.48 6.09 -10.13
N TYR A 57 8.91 6.65 -9.07
CA TYR A 57 9.07 8.08 -8.77
C TYR A 57 10.50 8.35 -8.25
N ARG A 58 11.12 9.38 -8.83
CA ARG A 58 12.32 10.04 -8.30
C ARG A 58 11.87 11.44 -7.87
N SER A 59 12.27 11.88 -6.68
CA SER A 59 12.21 13.32 -6.39
C SER A 59 13.23 14.04 -7.27
N SER A 60 12.98 15.31 -7.58
CA SER A 60 13.93 16.15 -8.33
C SER A 60 15.30 16.27 -7.64
N SER A 61 15.33 16.03 -6.33
CA SER A 61 16.53 16.05 -5.48
C SER A 61 17.38 14.77 -5.45
N ASN A 62 16.90 13.59 -5.91
CA ASN A 62 17.72 12.38 -5.85
C ASN A 62 17.30 11.25 -6.82
N ALA A 63 18.29 10.51 -7.33
CA ALA A 63 18.09 9.35 -8.21
C ALA A 63 17.64 8.05 -7.50
N GLN A 64 17.59 8.02 -6.17
CA GLN A 64 17.08 6.88 -5.39
C GLN A 64 15.57 6.65 -5.62
N LEU A 65 15.16 5.38 -5.74
CA LEU A 65 13.75 5.03 -5.90
C LEU A 65 13.01 5.19 -4.57
N LYS A 66 12.14 6.21 -4.47
CA LYS A 66 11.11 6.30 -3.42
C LYS A 66 10.10 5.15 -3.63
N ALA A 67 9.81 4.38 -2.58
CA ALA A 67 8.85 3.30 -2.63
C ALA A 67 7.42 3.86 -2.57
N VAL A 68 6.77 4.01 -3.72
CA VAL A 68 5.48 4.73 -3.83
C VAL A 68 4.35 3.99 -3.13
N LEU A 69 3.99 4.50 -1.95
CA LEU A 69 2.73 4.23 -1.25
C LEU A 69 1.77 5.36 -1.63
N SER A 70 0.79 5.11 -2.50
CA SER A 70 -0.21 6.12 -2.88
C SER A 70 -1.62 5.80 -2.42
N PHE A 71 -2.20 6.74 -1.66
CA PHE A 71 -3.62 6.72 -1.29
C PHE A 71 -4.46 7.25 -2.46
N THR A 72 -5.45 6.46 -2.91
CA THR A 72 -6.34 6.88 -4.00
C THR A 72 -7.77 6.45 -3.70
N PRO A 73 -8.80 7.11 -4.25
CA PRO A 73 -10.18 6.64 -4.09
C PRO A 73 -10.33 5.16 -4.51
N ARG A 74 -10.73 4.30 -3.57
CA ARG A 74 -10.86 2.83 -3.75
C ARG A 74 -12.04 2.31 -2.94
N VAL A 75 -12.78 1.37 -3.49
CA VAL A 75 -13.78 0.57 -2.76
C VAL A 75 -13.12 -0.67 -2.15
N SER A 76 -13.66 -1.20 -1.04
CA SER A 76 -13.19 -2.46 -0.47
C SER A 76 -13.46 -3.64 -1.42
N SER A 77 -12.68 -4.71 -1.29
CA SER A 77 -12.84 -5.93 -2.11
C SER A 77 -14.16 -6.67 -1.85
N LEU A 78 -14.78 -6.47 -0.68
CA LEU A 78 -16.09 -7.02 -0.30
C LEU A 78 -17.20 -5.95 -0.25
N ASP A 79 -16.97 -4.76 -0.84
CA ASP A 79 -18.01 -3.72 -0.94
C ASP A 79 -19.08 -4.10 -1.98
N ARG A 80 -20.36 -3.96 -1.63
CA ARG A 80 -21.49 -4.19 -2.54
C ARG A 80 -21.41 -3.35 -3.82
N THR A 81 -20.75 -2.19 -3.78
CA THR A 81 -20.58 -1.27 -4.92
C THR A 81 -19.37 -1.61 -5.81
N ASN A 82 -18.60 -2.65 -5.46
CA ASN A 82 -17.46 -3.10 -6.26
C ASN A 82 -17.93 -4.02 -7.40
N GLU A 83 -17.96 -3.49 -8.63
CA GLU A 83 -18.39 -4.22 -9.84
C GLU A 83 -17.65 -5.55 -10.04
N ARG A 84 -16.35 -5.61 -9.69
CA ARG A 84 -15.55 -6.85 -9.76
C ARG A 84 -16.03 -7.91 -8.76
N SER A 85 -16.52 -7.51 -7.59
CA SER A 85 -17.11 -8.41 -6.59
C SER A 85 -18.52 -8.84 -6.99
N GLN A 86 -19.31 -7.94 -7.60
CA GLN A 86 -20.65 -8.27 -8.11
C GLN A 86 -20.62 -9.36 -9.19
N ASN A 87 -19.56 -9.36 -10.02
CA ASN A 87 -19.33 -10.30 -11.11
C ASN A 87 -18.52 -11.56 -10.72
N ASP A 88 -18.22 -11.78 -9.43
CA ASP A 88 -17.48 -12.96 -8.97
C ASP A 88 -18.36 -14.22 -8.96
N GLN A 89 -17.88 -15.31 -9.55
CA GLN A 89 -18.53 -16.62 -9.57
C GLN A 89 -18.71 -17.21 -8.15
N PHE A 90 -17.82 -16.86 -7.21
CA PHE A 90 -17.89 -17.33 -5.82
C PHE A 90 -18.87 -16.54 -4.93
N ARG A 91 -19.53 -15.50 -5.46
CA ARG A 91 -20.56 -14.72 -4.74
C ARG A 91 -21.64 -15.59 -4.10
N GLY A 92 -22.07 -16.65 -4.78
CA GLY A 92 -23.05 -17.61 -4.24
C GLY A 92 -22.58 -18.31 -2.97
N PHE A 93 -21.30 -18.74 -2.95
CA PHE A 93 -20.68 -19.36 -1.77
C PHE A 93 -20.48 -18.35 -0.62
N PHE A 94 -20.13 -17.10 -0.92
CA PHE A 94 -20.03 -16.04 0.08
C PHE A 94 -21.39 -15.77 0.76
N VAL A 95 -22.48 -15.70 -0.02
CA VAL A 95 -23.84 -15.55 0.52
C VAL A 95 -24.25 -16.78 1.33
N LEU A 96 -23.98 -17.99 0.84
CA LEU A 96 -24.26 -19.25 1.55
C LEU A 96 -23.50 -19.35 2.89
N PHE A 97 -22.24 -18.90 2.94
CA PHE A 97 -21.44 -18.85 4.16
C PHE A 97 -22.10 -17.97 5.25
N TRP A 98 -22.57 -16.77 4.89
CA TRP A 98 -23.27 -15.90 5.83
C TRP A 98 -24.64 -16.44 6.27
N PHE A 99 -25.39 -17.09 5.38
CA PHE A 99 -26.61 -17.82 5.78
C PHE A 99 -26.29 -18.99 6.72
N GLY A 100 -25.23 -19.75 6.46
CA GLY A 100 -24.77 -20.83 7.33
C GLY A 100 -24.38 -20.33 8.73
N LEU A 101 -23.68 -19.20 8.81
CA LEU A 101 -23.35 -18.53 10.08
C LEU A 101 -24.60 -18.01 10.81
N ALA A 102 -25.56 -17.42 10.10
CA ALA A 102 -26.81 -16.95 10.69
C ALA A 102 -27.66 -18.12 11.26
N LEU A 103 -27.71 -19.25 10.54
CA LEU A 103 -28.36 -20.48 11.02
C LEU A 103 -27.60 -21.11 12.20
N LEU A 104 -26.27 -21.11 12.19
CA LEU A 104 -25.43 -21.56 13.31
C LEU A 104 -25.70 -20.72 14.57
N PHE A 105 -25.74 -19.39 14.42
CA PHE A 105 -26.06 -18.46 15.50
C PHE A 105 -27.48 -18.69 16.05
N LEU A 106 -28.48 -18.80 15.17
CA LEU A 106 -29.87 -19.03 15.56
C LEU A 106 -30.03 -20.37 16.28
N ARG A 107 -29.47 -21.47 15.74
CA ARG A 107 -29.46 -22.80 16.36
C ARG A 107 -28.85 -22.75 17.76
N THR A 108 -27.69 -22.10 17.90
CA THR A 108 -26.98 -22.02 19.19
C THR A 108 -27.74 -21.13 20.19
N SER A 109 -28.37 -20.05 19.72
CA SER A 109 -29.21 -19.18 20.58
C SER A 109 -30.49 -19.88 21.03
N MET A 110 -31.11 -20.72 20.19
CA MET A 110 -32.24 -21.57 20.58
C MET A 110 -31.82 -22.60 21.63
N GLN A 111 -30.70 -23.30 21.43
CA GLN A 111 -30.17 -24.25 22.40
C GLN A 111 -29.83 -23.55 23.74
N SER A 112 -29.17 -22.39 23.70
CA SER A 112 -28.85 -21.60 24.91
C SER A 112 -30.12 -21.09 25.61
N TRP A 113 -31.19 -20.78 24.87
CA TRP A 113 -32.50 -20.43 25.42
C TRP A 113 -33.21 -21.61 26.08
N GLU A 114 -33.15 -22.80 25.50
CA GLU A 114 -33.71 -24.02 26.09
C GLU A 114 -32.99 -24.42 27.39
N GLU A 115 -31.66 -24.38 27.39
CA GLU A 115 -30.81 -24.75 28.53
C GLU A 115 -30.79 -23.67 29.65
N ASN A 116 -30.59 -22.40 29.29
CA ASN A 116 -30.25 -21.32 30.23
C ASN A 116 -31.30 -20.18 30.28
N ARG A 117 -32.37 -20.22 29.46
CA ARG A 117 -33.37 -19.15 29.31
C ARG A 117 -32.79 -17.78 28.92
N THR A 118 -31.62 -17.79 28.28
CA THR A 118 -30.95 -16.61 27.73
C THR A 118 -30.41 -16.94 26.33
N PRO A 119 -30.61 -16.08 25.31
CA PRO A 119 -30.20 -16.40 23.94
C PRO A 119 -28.67 -16.32 23.73
N LEU A 120 -28.01 -15.50 24.54
CA LEU A 120 -26.56 -15.49 24.77
C LEU A 120 -26.35 -15.57 26.29
N SER A 121 -25.32 -16.29 26.75
CA SER A 121 -24.93 -16.24 28.15
C SER A 121 -24.36 -14.86 28.49
N TRP A 122 -24.43 -14.47 29.78
CA TRP A 122 -23.79 -13.24 30.28
C TRP A 122 -22.39 -13.49 30.86
N THR A 123 -21.83 -14.68 30.69
CA THR A 123 -20.55 -15.07 31.31
C THR A 123 -19.36 -14.42 30.61
N PHE A 124 -19.24 -14.58 29.30
CA PHE A 124 -18.22 -13.86 28.53
C PHE A 124 -18.58 -12.36 28.36
N GLY A 125 -19.87 -12.00 28.44
CA GLY A 125 -20.31 -10.60 28.52
C GLY A 125 -19.69 -9.85 29.71
N ARG A 126 -19.72 -10.45 30.91
CA ARG A 126 -19.13 -9.88 32.14
C ARG A 126 -17.60 -9.76 32.07
N LEU A 127 -16.91 -10.65 31.34
CA LEU A 127 -15.47 -10.56 31.07
C LEU A 127 -15.08 -9.32 30.24
N ILE A 128 -16.01 -8.77 29.47
CA ILE A 128 -15.86 -7.50 28.75
C ILE A 128 -16.29 -6.33 29.65
N THR A 129 -17.53 -6.38 30.18
CA THR A 129 -18.19 -5.21 30.76
C THR A 129 -17.79 -4.88 32.21
N GLY A 130 -17.18 -5.80 32.94
CA GLY A 130 -17.00 -5.72 34.40
C GLY A 130 -16.24 -4.50 34.96
N ASP A 131 -15.46 -3.80 34.13
CA ASP A 131 -14.83 -2.51 34.48
C ASP A 131 -14.84 -1.53 33.28
N ALA A 132 -15.87 -1.63 32.43
CA ALA A 132 -15.92 -0.93 31.15
C ALA A 132 -15.90 0.61 31.27
N LEU A 133 -16.43 1.17 32.37
CA LEU A 133 -16.40 2.61 32.60
C LEU A 133 -14.97 3.11 32.84
N VAL A 134 -14.18 2.42 33.68
CA VAL A 134 -12.79 2.82 33.93
C VAL A 134 -11.91 2.49 32.73
N LEU A 135 -12.20 1.41 31.99
CA LEU A 135 -11.56 1.14 30.70
C LEU A 135 -11.78 2.30 29.71
N ALA A 136 -13.02 2.76 29.53
CA ALA A 136 -13.34 3.87 28.63
C ALA A 136 -12.72 5.21 29.08
N ILE A 137 -12.70 5.51 30.39
CA ILE A 137 -12.01 6.70 30.93
C ILE A 137 -10.50 6.59 30.71
N SER A 138 -9.91 5.42 30.91
CA SER A 138 -8.47 5.19 30.72
C SER A 138 -8.09 5.34 29.25
N ASP A 139 -8.86 4.73 28.34
CA ASP A 139 -8.67 4.85 26.90
C ASP A 139 -8.80 6.31 26.44
N LEU A 140 -9.81 7.03 26.92
CA LEU A 140 -9.95 8.47 26.68
C LEU A 140 -8.74 9.28 27.18
N VAL A 141 -8.18 8.96 28.34
CA VAL A 141 -6.96 9.62 28.86
C VAL A 141 -5.74 9.31 27.99
N MET A 142 -5.58 8.07 27.52
CA MET A 142 -4.52 7.71 26.57
C MET A 142 -4.69 8.48 25.25
N VAL A 143 -5.87 8.43 24.65
CA VAL A 143 -6.25 9.15 23.42
C VAL A 143 -6.03 10.66 23.55
N LEU A 144 -6.36 11.27 24.69
CA LEU A 144 -6.07 12.67 24.98
C LEU A 144 -4.55 12.95 25.09
N ALA A 145 -3.77 12.03 25.67
CA ALA A 145 -2.32 12.15 25.71
C ALA A 145 -1.67 12.07 24.31
N MET A 146 -2.29 11.44 23.31
CA MET A 146 -1.78 11.45 21.93
C MET A 146 -1.65 12.88 21.38
N PHE A 147 -2.49 13.82 21.81
CA PHE A 147 -2.48 15.22 21.34
C PHE A 147 -1.20 15.98 21.74
N PHE A 148 -0.39 15.50 22.69
CA PHE A 148 0.94 16.07 22.96
C PHE A 148 1.90 15.99 21.76
N CYS A 149 1.60 15.17 20.75
CA CYS A 149 2.30 15.20 19.46
C CYS A 149 2.20 16.56 18.74
N VAL A 150 1.13 17.33 18.96
CA VAL A 150 0.95 18.65 18.32
C VAL A 150 1.84 19.72 18.97
N PRO A 151 1.90 19.88 20.31
CA PRO A 151 2.96 20.64 20.98
C PRO A 151 4.38 20.24 20.58
N PHE A 152 4.68 18.94 20.41
CA PHE A 152 5.98 18.49 19.91
C PHE A 152 6.30 19.04 18.51
N VAL A 153 5.35 18.96 17.57
CA VAL A 153 5.54 19.52 16.22
C VAL A 153 5.58 21.06 16.25
N LYS A 154 4.86 21.71 17.16
CA LYS A 154 4.99 23.17 17.38
C LYS A 154 6.36 23.56 17.95
N GLY A 155 6.94 22.77 18.85
CA GLY A 155 8.31 22.98 19.33
C GLY A 155 9.34 22.92 18.21
N LEU A 156 9.14 22.01 17.25
CA LEU A 156 9.91 21.98 16.00
C LEU A 156 9.64 23.21 15.12
N GLN A 157 8.38 23.60 14.91
CA GLN A 157 7.99 24.78 14.13
C GLN A 157 8.60 26.08 14.67
N TYR A 158 8.63 26.26 15.99
CA TYR A 158 9.27 27.40 16.67
C TYR A 158 10.78 27.21 16.90
N ARG A 159 11.40 26.17 16.30
CA ARG A 159 12.85 25.91 16.31
C ARG A 159 13.45 25.72 17.72
N TRP A 160 12.64 25.31 18.71
CA TRP A 160 13.10 25.05 20.09
C TRP A 160 14.13 23.91 20.15
N TYR A 161 14.04 22.94 19.24
CA TYR A 161 15.02 21.89 19.01
C TYR A 161 15.01 21.47 17.53
N LYS A 162 16.06 20.78 17.08
CA LYS A 162 16.15 20.24 15.72
C LYS A 162 15.62 18.81 15.66
N TYR A 163 14.98 18.44 14.56
CA TYR A 163 14.66 17.04 14.26
C TYR A 163 15.92 16.29 13.79
N SER A 164 16.73 15.97 14.78
CA SER A 164 17.95 15.15 14.72
C SER A 164 17.93 14.25 15.97
N TRP A 165 19.07 13.86 16.52
CA TRP A 165 19.14 13.08 17.76
C TRP A 165 18.25 13.60 18.89
N THR A 166 18.23 14.92 19.14
CA THR A 166 17.40 15.53 20.20
C THR A 166 15.91 15.27 20.01
N GLY A 167 15.37 15.57 18.80
CA GLY A 167 13.97 15.32 18.48
C GLY A 167 13.60 13.84 18.49
N LEU A 168 14.47 12.96 18.00
CA LEU A 168 14.28 11.51 18.01
C LEU A 168 14.26 10.93 19.42
N ILE A 169 15.15 11.40 20.32
CA ILE A 169 15.17 10.98 21.73
C ILE A 169 13.87 11.41 22.41
N ILE A 170 13.46 12.67 22.30
CA ILE A 170 12.20 13.17 22.88
C ILE A 170 11.01 12.35 22.38
N GLN A 171 10.93 12.10 21.06
CA GLN A 171 9.89 11.28 20.44
C GLN A 171 9.88 9.86 21.02
N HIS A 172 11.00 9.14 20.99
CA HIS A 172 11.03 7.74 21.42
C HIS A 172 10.86 7.58 22.94
N THR A 173 11.39 8.50 23.76
CA THR A 173 11.13 8.54 25.21
C THR A 173 9.63 8.72 25.47
N PHE A 174 8.97 9.68 24.81
CA PHE A 174 7.54 9.89 24.97
C PHE A 174 6.72 8.66 24.55
N GLN A 175 7.03 8.04 23.41
CA GLN A 175 6.37 6.80 22.94
C GLN A 175 6.57 5.62 23.90
N THR A 176 7.78 5.48 24.47
CA THR A 176 8.11 4.43 25.43
C THR A 176 7.37 4.61 26.76
N VAL A 177 7.31 5.84 27.26
CA VAL A 177 6.55 6.17 28.48
C VAL A 177 5.05 5.98 28.27
N TYR A 178 4.51 6.41 27.13
CA TYR A 178 3.10 6.22 26.75
C TYR A 178 2.70 4.73 26.75
N LEU A 179 3.43 3.90 25.99
CA LEU A 179 3.14 2.46 25.90
C LEU A 179 3.41 1.74 27.23
N GLY A 180 4.47 2.11 27.94
CA GLY A 180 4.79 1.58 29.27
C GLY A 180 3.69 1.88 30.29
N THR A 181 3.08 3.08 30.24
CA THR A 181 1.97 3.48 31.12
C THR A 181 0.72 2.66 30.84
N ALA A 182 0.36 2.42 29.58
CA ALA A 182 -0.78 1.58 29.21
C ALA A 182 -0.61 0.12 29.70
N VAL A 183 0.59 -0.46 29.49
CA VAL A 183 0.93 -1.82 29.95
C VAL A 183 0.93 -1.92 31.47
N TRP A 184 1.56 -0.97 32.16
CA TRP A 184 1.59 -0.91 33.62
C TRP A 184 0.19 -0.76 34.22
N TRP A 185 -0.66 0.10 33.64
CA TRP A 185 -2.01 0.35 34.13
C TRP A 185 -2.91 -0.89 33.97
N GLY A 186 -2.91 -1.53 32.80
CA GLY A 186 -3.67 -2.77 32.58
C GLY A 186 -3.25 -3.91 33.52
N TRP A 187 -1.94 -4.01 33.81
CA TRP A 187 -1.43 -4.95 34.82
C TRP A 187 -1.87 -4.57 36.24
N HIS A 188 -1.70 -3.30 36.65
CA HIS A 188 -2.01 -2.82 37.99
C HIS A 188 -3.51 -2.93 38.32
N ARG A 189 -4.39 -2.61 37.36
CA ARG A 189 -5.85 -2.80 37.47
C ARG A 189 -6.30 -4.26 37.47
N GLN A 190 -5.39 -5.20 37.21
CA GLN A 190 -5.64 -6.63 37.10
C GLN A 190 -6.76 -7.03 36.11
N TRP A 191 -7.02 -6.18 35.11
CA TRP A 191 -8.06 -6.38 34.10
C TRP A 191 -8.01 -7.73 33.38
N TYR A 192 -9.17 -8.14 32.87
CA TYR A 192 -9.31 -9.34 32.06
C TYR A 192 -8.56 -9.22 30.73
N TRP A 193 -8.32 -10.36 30.08
CA TRP A 193 -7.54 -10.45 28.85
C TRP A 193 -8.12 -9.57 27.71
N VAL A 194 -9.46 -9.51 27.60
CA VAL A 194 -10.14 -8.67 26.60
C VAL A 194 -9.93 -7.18 26.88
N GLN A 195 -10.04 -6.75 28.14
CA GLN A 195 -9.93 -5.35 28.56
C GLN A 195 -8.47 -4.85 28.45
N SER A 196 -7.51 -5.66 28.90
CA SER A 196 -6.07 -5.41 28.73
C SER A 196 -5.68 -5.36 27.24
N GLY A 197 -6.24 -6.26 26.42
CA GLY A 197 -6.09 -6.25 24.98
C GLY A 197 -6.69 -5.00 24.33
N PHE A 198 -7.89 -4.58 24.75
CA PHE A 198 -8.55 -3.39 24.23
C PHE A 198 -7.75 -2.11 24.51
N LEU A 199 -7.19 -1.94 25.72
CA LEU A 199 -6.35 -0.76 26.01
C LEU A 199 -5.04 -0.78 25.22
N VAL A 200 -4.36 -1.93 25.12
CA VAL A 200 -2.98 -1.96 24.57
C VAL A 200 -2.93 -2.15 23.05
N LEU A 201 -3.89 -2.84 22.42
CA LEU A 201 -3.83 -3.11 20.97
C LEU A 201 -3.86 -1.85 20.08
N PRO A 202 -4.72 -0.83 20.30
CA PRO A 202 -4.67 0.43 19.54
C PRO A 202 -3.37 1.21 19.74
N HIS A 203 -2.74 1.00 20.91
CA HIS A 203 -1.58 1.75 21.37
C HIS A 203 -0.24 1.04 21.13
N ALA A 204 -0.26 -0.25 20.76
CA ALA A 204 0.93 -1.03 20.43
C ALA A 204 1.71 -0.35 19.30
N ILE A 205 3.02 -0.11 19.50
CA ILE A 205 3.90 0.68 18.61
C ILE A 205 3.58 2.20 18.56
N THR A 206 2.43 2.65 19.07
CA THR A 206 1.92 4.04 18.92
C THR A 206 1.98 4.58 17.47
N PRO A 207 1.53 3.81 16.45
CA PRO A 207 1.90 4.04 15.05
C PRO A 207 1.43 5.39 14.50
N GLN A 208 0.22 5.85 14.86
CA GLN A 208 -0.27 7.18 14.48
C GLN A 208 0.63 8.29 15.04
N MET A 209 0.97 8.24 16.35
CA MET A 209 1.90 9.19 16.98
C MET A 209 3.27 9.17 16.29
N HIS A 210 3.82 7.97 16.04
CA HIS A 210 5.10 7.81 15.35
C HIS A 210 5.06 8.48 13.98
N SER A 211 4.04 8.16 13.18
CA SER A 211 3.95 8.61 11.81
C SER A 211 3.71 10.12 11.72
N TYR A 212 2.95 10.71 12.64
CA TYR A 212 2.72 12.16 12.67
C TYR A 212 4.01 12.91 13.04
N MET A 213 4.68 12.50 14.12
CA MET A 213 5.92 13.15 14.57
C MET A 213 7.05 12.98 13.53
N ALA A 214 7.24 11.78 12.98
CA ALA A 214 8.30 11.51 12.02
C ALA A 214 8.10 12.20 10.66
N HIS A 215 6.86 12.32 10.17
CA HIS A 215 6.58 13.04 8.92
C HIS A 215 6.80 14.55 9.10
N ASN A 216 6.20 15.14 10.13
CA ASN A 216 6.34 16.58 10.39
C ASN A 216 7.78 16.97 10.79
N GLY A 217 8.51 16.11 11.51
CA GLY A 217 9.90 16.36 11.87
C GLY A 217 10.83 16.44 10.64
N MET A 218 10.61 15.58 9.65
CA MET A 218 11.34 15.66 8.39
C MET A 218 10.94 16.91 7.59
N LEU A 219 9.64 17.26 7.53
CA LEU A 219 9.18 18.50 6.89
C LEU A 219 9.76 19.76 7.55
N ALA A 220 9.87 19.79 8.89
CA ALA A 220 10.52 20.88 9.62
C ALA A 220 12.00 21.04 9.22
N THR A 221 12.73 19.93 9.05
CA THR A 221 14.12 19.95 8.56
C THR A 221 14.22 20.50 7.14
N VAL A 222 13.31 20.11 6.23
CA VAL A 222 13.24 20.67 4.87
C VAL A 222 12.95 22.17 4.92
N TYR A 223 11.96 22.60 5.71
CA TYR A 223 11.56 24.00 5.84
C TYR A 223 12.69 24.90 6.36
N PHE A 224 13.43 24.47 7.38
CA PHE A 224 14.54 25.25 7.91
C PHE A 224 15.77 25.28 6.97
N GLN A 225 16.01 24.21 6.20
CA GLN A 225 17.04 24.24 5.16
C GLN A 225 16.66 25.17 4.01
N LEU A 226 15.38 25.19 3.61
CA LEU A 226 14.84 26.11 2.62
C LEU A 226 14.89 27.57 3.07
N GLN A 227 14.64 27.86 4.34
CA GLN A 227 14.83 29.22 4.87
C GLN A 227 16.30 29.66 4.78
N GLU A 228 17.24 28.76 5.10
CA GLU A 228 18.68 29.05 5.04
C GLU A 228 19.18 29.18 3.60
N GLU A 229 18.76 28.33 2.65
CA GLU A 229 19.13 28.50 1.23
C GLU A 229 18.47 29.72 0.59
N LYS A 230 17.26 30.13 1.01
CA LYS A 230 16.67 31.43 0.61
C LYS A 230 17.50 32.60 1.12
N ARG A 231 17.93 32.56 2.40
CA ARG A 231 18.83 33.56 3.00
C ARG A 231 20.13 33.66 2.21
N GLN A 232 20.74 32.53 1.85
CA GLN A 232 21.96 32.47 1.04
C GLN A 232 21.74 32.97 -0.40
N LEU A 233 20.58 32.70 -1.01
CA LEU A 233 20.24 33.22 -2.34
C LEU A 233 20.09 34.74 -2.33
N ASP A 234 19.37 35.30 -1.35
CA ASP A 234 19.19 36.75 -1.23
C ASP A 234 20.54 37.44 -0.90
N GLU A 235 21.39 36.84 -0.06
CA GLU A 235 22.77 37.29 0.24
C GLU A 235 23.66 37.33 -1.02
N VAL A 236 23.63 36.27 -1.84
CA VAL A 236 24.34 36.22 -3.13
C VAL A 236 23.80 37.28 -4.11
N ILE A 237 22.49 37.50 -4.16
CA ILE A 237 21.88 38.53 -5.01
C ILE A 237 22.31 39.94 -4.58
N THR A 238 22.50 40.21 -3.28
CA THR A 238 23.01 41.51 -2.80
C THR A 238 24.50 41.75 -3.10
N HIS A 239 25.25 40.71 -3.47
CA HIS A 239 26.67 40.80 -3.86
C HIS A 239 26.90 40.84 -5.38
N ILE A 240 25.83 40.87 -6.20
CA ILE A 240 25.93 40.93 -7.66
C ILE A 240 25.53 42.33 -8.15
N ASP A 241 26.45 43.01 -8.84
CA ASP A 241 26.18 44.28 -9.51
C ASP A 241 25.01 44.16 -10.50
N GLY A 242 23.99 45.01 -10.34
CA GLY A 242 22.71 44.95 -11.06
C GLY A 242 21.53 44.41 -10.24
N GLY A 243 21.79 43.68 -9.16
CA GLY A 243 20.78 43.24 -8.20
C GLY A 243 19.68 42.33 -8.78
N ARG A 244 18.54 42.24 -8.05
CA ARG A 244 17.51 41.23 -8.30
C ARG A 244 16.81 41.37 -9.66
N GLU A 245 16.55 42.60 -10.11
CA GLU A 245 15.74 42.84 -11.31
C GLU A 245 16.53 42.55 -12.59
N GLN A 246 17.81 42.90 -12.65
CA GLN A 246 18.68 42.59 -13.79
C GLN A 246 18.88 41.07 -13.94
N LEU A 247 19.09 40.34 -12.83
CA LEU A 247 19.17 38.87 -12.85
C LEU A 247 17.87 38.19 -13.29
N LEU A 248 16.71 38.78 -12.98
CA LEU A 248 15.41 38.28 -13.44
C LEU A 248 15.19 38.54 -14.95
N ALA A 249 15.63 39.70 -15.46
CA ALA A 249 15.59 40.01 -16.89
C ALA A 249 16.50 39.08 -17.70
N GLU A 250 17.77 38.93 -17.29
CA GLU A 250 18.74 38.04 -17.92
C GLU A 250 18.25 36.57 -17.94
N ALA A 251 17.70 36.10 -16.81
CA ALA A 251 17.16 34.74 -16.74
C ALA A 251 15.91 34.54 -17.62
N ALA A 252 15.07 35.58 -17.77
CA ALA A 252 13.92 35.56 -18.69
C ALA A 252 14.38 35.55 -20.16
N GLU A 253 15.39 36.34 -20.53
CA GLU A 253 15.99 36.30 -21.87
C GLU A 253 16.63 34.94 -22.17
N ARG A 254 17.43 34.40 -21.24
CA ARG A 254 18.07 33.07 -21.39
C ARG A 254 17.03 31.96 -21.49
N LYS A 255 15.94 32.03 -20.73
CA LYS A 255 14.80 31.12 -20.88
C LYS A 255 14.17 31.24 -22.28
N ALA A 256 13.88 32.46 -22.74
CA ALA A 256 13.30 32.70 -24.07
C ALA A 256 14.21 32.22 -25.21
N GLN A 257 15.53 32.36 -25.08
CA GLN A 257 16.51 31.81 -26.03
C GLN A 257 16.46 30.27 -26.08
N LEU A 258 16.41 29.61 -24.92
CA LEU A 258 16.29 28.14 -24.84
C LEU A 258 14.95 27.63 -25.38
N GLU A 259 13.85 28.34 -25.12
CA GLU A 259 12.52 28.01 -25.66
C GLU A 259 12.43 28.30 -27.18
N ALA A 260 13.14 29.31 -27.70
CA ALA A 260 13.26 29.57 -29.14
C ALA A 260 14.11 28.50 -29.86
N MET A 261 15.11 27.91 -29.19
CA MET A 261 15.85 26.74 -29.70
C MET A 261 14.98 25.47 -29.79
N GLU A 262 13.84 25.39 -29.08
CA GLU A 262 12.83 24.32 -29.23
C GLU A 262 11.85 24.56 -30.41
N GLY A 263 12.20 25.42 -31.36
CA GLY A 263 11.36 25.82 -32.51
C GLY A 263 10.68 24.67 -33.27
N PRO A 264 9.50 24.91 -33.85
CA PRO A 264 8.60 23.85 -34.29
C PRO A 264 9.20 22.97 -35.40
N THR A 265 9.17 21.65 -35.17
CA THR A 265 9.51 20.66 -36.21
C THR A 265 8.66 20.89 -37.46
N PRO A 266 9.26 21.07 -38.65
CA PRO A 266 8.53 21.43 -39.85
C PRO A 266 7.55 20.31 -40.25
N VAL A 267 6.29 20.69 -40.47
CA VAL A 267 5.33 19.82 -41.18
C VAL A 267 5.83 19.70 -42.62
N GLY A 268 5.86 18.46 -43.14
CA GLY A 268 6.64 18.12 -44.33
C GLY A 268 6.26 18.90 -45.59
N THR A 269 7.26 19.19 -46.41
CA THR A 269 7.11 19.72 -47.76
C THR A 269 6.25 18.78 -48.63
N PRO A 270 5.32 19.31 -49.45
CA PRO A 270 4.51 18.49 -50.34
C PRO A 270 5.35 17.98 -51.52
N GLY A 271 5.55 16.66 -51.59
CA GLY A 271 6.10 16.02 -52.79
C GLY A 271 5.07 15.99 -53.93
N PRO A 272 5.48 16.12 -55.21
CA PRO A 272 4.57 16.10 -56.34
C PRO A 272 3.99 14.70 -56.57
N GLY A 273 2.65 14.58 -56.58
CA GLY A 273 1.97 13.29 -56.64
C GLY A 273 0.45 13.39 -56.51
N THR A 274 -0.19 14.20 -57.35
CA THR A 274 -1.65 14.19 -57.59
C THR A 274 -2.12 12.81 -58.12
N PRO A 275 -3.41 12.42 -57.97
CA PRO A 275 -4.58 13.31 -58.04
C PRO A 275 -5.62 13.18 -56.90
N ALA A 276 -6.32 14.29 -56.62
CA ALA A 276 -7.71 14.26 -56.13
C ALA A 276 -8.62 13.79 -57.28
N LEU A 277 -9.84 13.26 -57.11
CA LEU A 277 -11.00 13.67 -56.31
C LEU A 277 -11.96 12.42 -56.35
N THR A 278 -12.95 12.18 -55.48
CA THR A 278 -14.32 12.74 -55.57
C THR A 278 -15.27 12.19 -54.50
N SER A 279 -16.41 12.88 -54.34
CA SER A 279 -17.76 12.37 -54.01
C SER A 279 -18.02 11.55 -52.73
N ARG A 280 -18.94 12.12 -51.92
CA ARG A 280 -19.85 11.39 -51.03
C ARG A 280 -20.59 10.29 -51.80
N THR A 281 -20.83 9.15 -51.17
CA THR A 281 -22.02 8.31 -51.41
C THR A 281 -22.60 7.83 -50.09
N SER A 282 -23.93 7.73 -50.03
CA SER A 282 -24.69 7.33 -48.85
C SER A 282 -25.72 6.26 -49.25
N PHE A 283 -25.62 5.06 -48.68
CA PHE A 283 -26.63 3.99 -48.75
C PHE A 283 -26.45 3.13 -47.49
N SER A 284 -27.40 3.14 -46.54
CA SER A 284 -28.64 2.35 -46.47
C SER A 284 -28.43 0.92 -45.98
N ALA A 285 -29.05 0.57 -44.86
CA ALA A 285 -29.01 -0.78 -44.29
C ALA A 285 -30.14 -1.68 -44.85
N PRO A 286 -29.86 -2.95 -45.19
CA PRO A 286 -30.90 -3.94 -45.48
C PRO A 286 -31.41 -4.59 -44.18
N SER A 287 -32.72 -4.83 -44.09
CA SER A 287 -33.35 -5.62 -43.03
C SER A 287 -33.52 -7.08 -43.45
N GLY A 288 -33.12 -8.03 -42.60
CA GLY A 288 -33.32 -9.46 -42.82
C GLY A 288 -33.04 -10.27 -41.55
N THR A 289 -33.96 -11.17 -41.18
CA THR A 289 -33.94 -11.91 -39.91
C THR A 289 -33.41 -13.33 -40.02
N SER A 290 -32.41 -13.67 -39.21
CA SER A 290 -32.15 -15.03 -38.71
C SER A 290 -31.41 -14.97 -37.38
N SER A 291 -31.44 -16.04 -36.59
CA SER A 291 -30.97 -16.04 -35.19
C SER A 291 -29.51 -16.46 -35.04
N GLY A 292 -28.67 -15.56 -34.52
CA GLY A 292 -27.33 -15.86 -34.04
C GLY A 292 -26.66 -14.60 -33.47
N TYR A 293 -26.23 -14.63 -32.21
CA TYR A 293 -25.56 -13.48 -31.58
C TYR A 293 -24.03 -13.62 -31.76
N GLU A 294 -23.50 -13.01 -32.82
CA GLU A 294 -22.04 -12.84 -33.00
C GLU A 294 -21.57 -11.48 -32.43
N ASP A 295 -20.39 -11.48 -31.81
CA ASP A 295 -19.78 -10.29 -31.22
C ASP A 295 -19.39 -9.25 -32.31
N PRO A 296 -19.87 -7.99 -32.26
CA PRO A 296 -19.53 -6.97 -33.24
C PRO A 296 -18.03 -6.63 -33.31
N ALA A 297 -17.25 -6.89 -32.26
CA ALA A 297 -15.79 -6.73 -32.30
C ALA A 297 -15.10 -7.75 -33.22
N SER A 298 -15.74 -8.89 -33.50
CA SER A 298 -15.23 -9.90 -34.45
C SER A 298 -15.36 -9.44 -35.90
N ILE A 299 -16.48 -8.80 -36.26
CA ILE A 299 -16.75 -8.24 -37.60
C ILE A 299 -15.75 -7.13 -37.91
N LEU A 300 -15.50 -6.24 -36.94
CA LEU A 300 -14.53 -5.15 -37.03
C LEU A 300 -13.10 -5.67 -37.29
N LYS A 301 -12.71 -6.77 -36.65
CA LYS A 301 -11.42 -7.46 -36.91
C LYS A 301 -11.38 -8.17 -38.27
N LYS A 302 -12.52 -8.65 -38.79
CA LYS A 302 -12.59 -9.35 -40.10
C LYS A 302 -12.49 -8.40 -41.30
N GLN A 303 -12.93 -7.14 -41.14
CA GLN A 303 -12.81 -6.12 -42.18
C GLN A 303 -11.45 -5.37 -42.17
N LEU A 304 -10.78 -5.27 -41.02
CA LEU A 304 -9.47 -4.63 -40.90
C LEU A 304 -8.32 -5.62 -41.19
N GLY A 305 -7.97 -5.75 -42.46
CA GLY A 305 -6.81 -6.53 -42.92
C GLY A 305 -5.45 -6.04 -42.38
N PRO A 306 -4.36 -6.79 -42.61
CA PRO A 306 -3.07 -6.67 -41.90
C PRO A 306 -2.34 -5.32 -42.04
N SER A 307 -2.77 -4.42 -42.94
CA SER A 307 -2.24 -3.07 -43.07
C SER A 307 -2.42 -2.20 -41.81
N ALA A 308 -3.33 -2.56 -40.90
CA ALA A 308 -3.57 -1.82 -39.66
C ALA A 308 -2.39 -1.88 -38.67
N GLU A 309 -1.79 -3.06 -38.46
CA GLU A 309 -0.71 -3.23 -37.47
C GLU A 309 0.56 -2.46 -37.85
N ILE A 310 0.87 -2.33 -39.14
CA ILE A 310 2.05 -1.58 -39.61
C ILE A 310 1.90 -0.09 -39.31
N ARG A 311 0.69 0.45 -39.45
CA ARG A 311 0.35 1.85 -39.10
C ARG A 311 0.32 2.07 -37.58
N GLN A 312 -0.02 1.05 -36.81
CA GLN A 312 0.04 1.10 -35.35
C GLN A 312 1.48 1.03 -34.82
N ARG A 313 2.33 0.15 -35.38
CA ARG A 313 3.77 0.08 -35.03
C ARG A 313 4.50 1.39 -35.30
N THR A 314 4.31 1.98 -36.49
CA THR A 314 4.92 3.28 -36.84
C THR A 314 4.45 4.43 -35.93
N SER A 315 3.16 4.49 -35.59
CA SER A 315 2.65 5.51 -34.65
C SER A 315 3.08 5.27 -33.19
N THR A 316 3.32 4.03 -32.75
CA THR A 316 3.93 3.77 -31.43
C THR A 316 5.40 4.18 -31.35
N ALA A 317 6.19 4.04 -32.43
CA ALA A 317 7.58 4.48 -32.48
C ALA A 317 7.72 6.02 -32.38
N ALA A 318 6.73 6.77 -32.86
CA ALA A 318 6.71 8.24 -32.80
C ALA A 318 6.49 8.80 -31.38
N LYS A 319 5.92 8.02 -30.44
CA LYS A 319 5.71 8.45 -29.04
C LYS A 319 6.96 8.28 -28.16
N LYS A 320 8.12 8.77 -28.61
CA LYS A 320 9.14 9.24 -27.67
C LYS A 320 8.54 10.38 -26.83
N LYS A 321 8.79 10.38 -25.52
CA LYS A 321 8.52 11.57 -24.68
C LYS A 321 9.17 12.78 -25.35
N LYS A 322 8.44 13.90 -25.50
CA LYS A 322 9.10 15.21 -25.62
C LYS A 322 9.98 15.37 -24.37
N LYS A 323 11.29 15.49 -24.59
CA LYS A 323 12.22 16.10 -23.64
C LYS A 323 12.16 17.59 -23.93
N ASN A 324 11.80 18.39 -22.94
CA ASN A 324 11.93 19.85 -23.03
C ASN A 324 13.39 20.16 -22.68
N GLN A 325 14.21 20.39 -23.71
CA GLN A 325 15.62 20.78 -23.61
C GLN A 325 15.80 22.02 -22.73
N ALA A 326 14.85 22.96 -22.72
CA ALA A 326 14.82 24.12 -21.84
C ALA A 326 14.65 23.80 -20.34
N THR A 327 14.29 22.55 -20.00
CA THR A 327 14.24 22.04 -18.60
C THR A 327 15.29 20.99 -18.28
N ASP A 328 15.76 20.25 -19.30
CA ASP A 328 16.90 19.31 -19.22
C ASP A 328 18.27 20.03 -19.16
N SER A 329 18.32 21.33 -19.49
CA SER A 329 19.54 22.18 -19.46
C SER A 329 19.71 22.99 -18.17
N LEU A 330 18.74 22.92 -17.25
CA LEU A 330 18.83 23.50 -15.90
C LEU A 330 19.67 22.59 -14.99
N PRO A 331 20.46 23.13 -14.04
CA PRO A 331 21.24 22.31 -13.11
C PRO A 331 20.34 21.39 -12.28
N ASP A 332 20.82 20.17 -11.99
CA ASP A 332 20.16 19.26 -11.06
C ASP A 332 20.33 19.76 -9.61
N PRO A 333 19.29 19.69 -8.76
CA PRO A 333 19.40 20.02 -7.34
C PRO A 333 20.44 19.16 -6.60
N ARG A 334 21.01 19.68 -5.51
CA ARG A 334 22.03 19.00 -4.71
C ARG A 334 21.54 17.61 -4.25
N PRO A 335 22.30 16.51 -4.47
CA PRO A 335 21.84 15.14 -4.19
C PRO A 335 21.63 14.84 -2.70
N ASN A 336 22.19 15.66 -1.81
CA ASN A 336 22.13 15.50 -0.36
C ASN A 336 21.17 16.49 0.33
N LEU A 337 20.23 17.10 -0.41
CA LEU A 337 19.16 17.90 0.20
C LEU A 337 18.36 17.05 1.22
N PRO A 338 17.82 17.65 2.28
CA PRO A 338 16.84 16.96 3.12
C PRO A 338 15.62 16.61 2.27
N LEU A 339 15.24 15.34 2.24
CA LEU A 339 14.03 14.86 1.57
C LEU A 339 12.87 14.87 2.57
N GLY A 340 11.70 15.32 2.11
CA GLY A 340 10.45 15.02 2.79
C GLY A 340 10.20 13.51 2.75
N THR A 341 9.49 12.99 3.75
CA THR A 341 9.02 11.59 3.72
C THR A 341 7.78 11.40 2.85
N SER A 342 7.51 12.33 1.93
CA SER A 342 6.56 12.13 0.84
C SER A 342 7.10 11.05 -0.09
N LEU A 343 6.32 9.99 -0.26
CA LEU A 343 6.60 8.90 -1.19
C LEU A 343 5.68 8.95 -2.43
N GLU A 344 4.93 10.05 -2.62
CA GLU A 344 3.83 10.13 -3.58
C GLU A 344 4.01 11.17 -4.69
N PRO A 345 3.92 10.74 -5.96
CA PRO A 345 2.98 11.35 -6.90
C PRO A 345 1.57 10.77 -6.65
N SER A 346 0.60 11.64 -6.37
CA SER A 346 -0.80 11.23 -6.23
C SER A 346 -1.39 10.84 -7.59
N HIS A 347 -2.02 9.66 -7.68
CA HIS A 347 -2.76 9.22 -8.86
C HIS A 347 -4.23 8.96 -8.51
N GLY A 348 -4.94 10.03 -8.16
CA GLY A 348 -6.36 10.00 -7.79
C GLY A 348 -7.04 11.37 -7.91
N THR A 349 -6.34 12.42 -7.51
CA THR A 349 -6.48 13.77 -8.08
C THR A 349 -5.58 13.89 -9.31
N LEU A 350 -5.76 14.96 -10.11
CA LEU A 350 -4.72 15.38 -11.05
C LEU A 350 -3.42 15.61 -10.26
N PRO A 351 -2.24 15.19 -10.77
CA PRO A 351 -0.98 15.65 -10.20
C PRO A 351 -0.99 17.19 -10.20
N HIS A 352 -0.51 17.82 -9.12
CA HIS A 352 -0.20 19.24 -9.17
C HIS A 352 0.73 19.45 -10.36
N GLU A 353 0.31 20.24 -11.35
CA GLU A 353 1.12 20.48 -12.54
C GLU A 353 2.43 21.11 -12.06
N ARG A 354 3.53 20.39 -12.28
CA ARG A 354 4.79 20.62 -11.55
C ARG A 354 5.16 22.09 -11.67
N ALA A 355 5.17 22.78 -10.52
CA ALA A 355 5.36 24.21 -10.47
C ALA A 355 6.53 24.61 -11.38
N PRO A 356 6.33 25.58 -12.30
CA PRO A 356 7.40 25.98 -13.22
C PRO A 356 8.61 26.39 -12.38
N PRO A 357 9.85 26.04 -12.78
CA PRO A 357 11.04 26.45 -12.07
C PRO A 357 11.00 27.96 -11.77
N SER A 358 11.51 28.38 -10.62
CA SER A 358 11.55 29.80 -10.30
C SER A 358 12.36 30.55 -11.37
N PRO A 359 12.01 31.80 -11.74
CA PRO A 359 12.69 32.51 -12.83
C PRO A 359 14.22 32.57 -12.67
N LEU A 360 14.71 32.65 -11.43
CA LEU A 360 16.15 32.65 -11.10
C LEU A 360 16.87 31.32 -11.44
N ALA A 361 16.15 30.22 -11.65
CA ALA A 361 16.72 28.94 -12.07
C ALA A 361 17.40 29.02 -13.46
N TRP A 362 16.94 29.93 -14.34
CA TRP A 362 17.54 30.17 -15.67
C TRP A 362 18.62 31.26 -15.67
N SER A 363 19.08 31.75 -14.52
CA SER A 363 20.17 32.74 -14.44
C SER A 363 21.48 32.21 -15.03
N SER A 364 22.35 33.13 -15.50
CA SER A 364 23.67 32.77 -16.03
C SER A 364 24.62 32.27 -14.95
N ASN A 365 24.50 32.80 -13.73
CA ASN A 365 25.29 32.43 -12.58
C ASN A 365 24.87 31.06 -12.03
N GLU A 366 25.76 30.08 -12.13
CA GLU A 366 25.53 28.69 -11.70
C GLU A 366 25.14 28.57 -10.22
N GLN A 367 25.70 29.41 -9.33
CA GLN A 367 25.39 29.40 -7.90
C GLN A 367 23.95 29.89 -7.63
N VAL A 368 23.50 30.92 -8.35
CA VAL A 368 22.12 31.44 -8.26
C VAL A 368 21.13 30.42 -8.83
N ALA A 369 21.42 29.87 -10.01
CA ALA A 369 20.60 28.85 -10.65
C ALA A 369 20.45 27.57 -9.80
N LEU A 370 21.55 27.10 -9.19
CA LEU A 370 21.55 25.91 -8.33
C LEU A 370 20.85 26.15 -6.99
N LEU A 371 21.01 27.31 -6.36
CA LEU A 371 20.25 27.67 -5.16
C LEU A 371 18.75 27.75 -5.46
N ALA A 372 18.37 28.43 -6.56
CA ALA A 372 16.98 28.49 -7.01
C ALA A 372 16.39 27.08 -7.25
N ARG A 373 17.14 26.17 -7.91
CA ARG A 373 16.71 24.79 -8.17
C ARG A 373 16.60 23.92 -6.92
N ASN A 374 17.45 24.11 -5.92
CA ASN A 374 17.28 23.46 -4.61
C ASN A 374 16.04 23.98 -3.87
N ILE A 375 15.81 25.30 -3.91
CA ILE A 375 14.66 25.96 -3.30
C ILE A 375 13.36 25.46 -3.95
N ASP A 376 13.29 25.39 -5.28
CA ASP A 376 12.17 24.80 -6.02
C ASP A 376 11.90 23.36 -5.54
N ALA A 377 12.93 22.52 -5.45
CA ALA A 377 12.81 21.13 -5.02
C ALA A 377 12.38 20.97 -3.55
N MET A 378 12.82 21.86 -2.65
CA MET A 378 12.37 21.88 -1.26
C MET A 378 10.96 22.47 -1.09
N GLN A 379 10.54 23.40 -1.96
CA GLN A 379 9.14 23.84 -2.01
C GLN A 379 8.22 22.70 -2.50
N GLU A 380 8.63 21.97 -3.53
CA GLU A 380 7.93 20.78 -4.06
C GLU A 380 7.72 19.69 -2.98
N GLU A 381 8.68 19.47 -2.06
CA GLU A 381 8.56 18.49 -0.96
C GLU A 381 7.79 18.99 0.28
N LEU A 382 7.42 20.29 0.37
CA LEU A 382 6.65 20.88 1.50
C LEU A 382 5.14 21.06 1.22
N ILE A 383 4.73 20.93 -0.04
CA ILE A 383 3.35 21.11 -0.52
C ILE A 383 2.65 19.74 -0.56
N SER A 384 1.35 19.67 -0.21
CA SER A 384 0.56 18.46 -0.41
C SER A 384 0.26 18.23 -1.90
N ASN A 385 0.44 17.00 -2.38
CA ASN A 385 0.01 16.60 -3.73
C ASN A 385 -1.51 16.33 -3.81
N GLY A 386 -2.29 16.86 -2.86
CA GLY A 386 -3.74 16.73 -2.83
C GLY A 386 -4.47 17.86 -3.56
N GLY A 387 -5.79 17.90 -3.45
CA GLY A 387 -6.63 18.89 -4.09
C GLY A 387 -6.63 20.27 -3.40
N THR A 388 -6.13 20.38 -2.16
CA THR A 388 -6.04 21.66 -1.44
C THR A 388 -4.67 22.32 -1.48
N GLY A 389 -3.61 21.59 -1.83
CA GLY A 389 -2.25 22.13 -1.90
C GLY A 389 -1.70 22.62 -0.55
N LEU A 390 -2.13 22.01 0.56
CA LEU A 390 -1.78 22.38 1.93
C LEU A 390 -0.26 22.38 2.14
N VAL A 391 0.30 23.47 2.65
CA VAL A 391 1.76 23.65 2.79
C VAL A 391 2.17 23.57 4.26
N TRP A 392 3.22 22.82 4.59
CA TRP A 392 3.78 22.83 5.95
C TRP A 392 4.31 24.23 6.32
N PRO A 393 4.03 24.80 7.52
CA PRO A 393 3.43 24.19 8.71
C PRO A 393 1.92 24.45 8.92
N GLN A 394 1.14 24.79 7.89
CA GLN A 394 -0.31 25.09 8.03
C GLN A 394 -1.10 23.90 8.62
N ASN A 395 -0.60 22.68 8.41
CA ASN A 395 -1.17 21.44 8.95
C ASN A 395 -0.96 21.24 10.47
N VAL A 396 -0.18 22.09 11.16
CA VAL A 396 0.17 21.91 12.59
C VAL A 396 -0.93 22.45 13.52
N THR A 397 -2.13 21.88 13.40
CA THR A 397 -3.29 22.19 14.25
C THR A 397 -3.87 20.93 14.90
N TYR A 398 -4.49 21.11 16.08
CA TYR A 398 -5.19 20.01 16.76
C TYR A 398 -6.33 19.42 15.91
N ARG A 399 -6.94 20.22 15.01
CA ARG A 399 -7.97 19.75 14.08
C ARG A 399 -7.41 18.79 13.03
N HIS A 400 -6.29 19.12 12.39
CA HIS A 400 -5.65 18.21 11.43
C HIS A 400 -5.14 16.91 12.07
N PHE A 401 -4.75 16.95 13.34
CA PHE A 401 -4.39 15.75 14.09
C PHE A 401 -5.63 14.91 14.47
N LEU A 402 -6.72 15.55 14.91
CA LEU A 402 -8.00 14.88 15.17
C LEU A 402 -8.57 14.20 13.91
N ASP A 403 -8.59 14.90 12.78
CA ASP A 403 -8.97 14.33 11.48
C ASP A 403 -8.15 13.06 11.18
N PHE A 404 -6.83 13.11 11.40
CA PHE A 404 -5.94 11.96 11.18
C PHE A 404 -6.22 10.78 12.12
N MET A 405 -6.52 11.02 13.40
CA MET A 405 -6.84 9.95 14.35
C MET A 405 -8.10 9.16 13.95
N PHE A 406 -9.08 9.81 13.32
CA PHE A 406 -10.29 9.16 12.82
C PHE A 406 -10.13 8.45 11.46
N PHE A 407 -9.07 8.73 10.69
CA PHE A 407 -8.85 7.99 9.45
C PHE A 407 -8.36 6.56 9.76
N PRO A 408 -8.91 5.52 9.09
CA PRO A 408 -8.48 4.12 9.25
C PRO A 408 -7.14 3.83 8.54
N THR A 409 -6.12 4.63 8.84
CA THR A 409 -4.75 4.53 8.34
C THR A 409 -3.75 4.82 9.44
N LEU A 410 -2.59 4.14 9.39
CA LEU A 410 -1.50 4.32 10.34
C LEU A 410 -0.41 5.25 9.82
N VAL A 411 -0.58 5.79 8.61
CA VAL A 411 0.45 6.54 7.87
C VAL A 411 0.00 7.98 7.65
N TYR A 412 0.60 8.92 8.39
CA TYR A 412 0.32 10.36 8.32
C TYR A 412 0.78 11.01 7.00
N GLN A 413 -0.06 11.89 6.46
CA GLN A 413 0.18 12.76 5.30
C GLN A 413 -0.50 14.12 5.52
N LEU A 414 -0.08 15.16 4.80
CA LEU A 414 -0.69 16.50 4.90
C LEU A 414 -2.16 16.50 4.45
N GLU A 415 -2.50 15.73 3.41
CA GLU A 415 -3.84 15.64 2.83
C GLU A 415 -4.15 14.19 2.44
N TYR A 416 -5.43 13.84 2.39
CA TYR A 416 -5.93 12.52 2.02
C TYR A 416 -7.10 12.63 1.03
N PRO A 417 -7.31 11.63 0.15
CA PRO A 417 -8.47 11.61 -0.72
C PRO A 417 -9.77 11.49 0.11
N ARG A 418 -10.68 12.47 -0.03
CA ARG A 418 -11.97 12.49 0.67
C ARG A 418 -13.18 12.29 -0.25
N THR A 419 -14.26 11.71 0.28
CA THR A 419 -15.57 11.63 -0.37
C THR A 419 -16.31 12.96 -0.25
N LYS A 420 -17.18 13.27 -1.23
CA LYS A 420 -17.99 14.51 -1.21
C LYS A 420 -19.15 14.47 -0.22
N THR A 421 -19.61 13.28 0.16
CA THR A 421 -20.75 13.04 1.04
C THR A 421 -20.50 11.81 1.91
N MET A 422 -21.25 11.69 3.01
CA MET A 422 -21.36 10.52 3.88
C MET A 422 -22.71 9.85 3.63
N ARG A 423 -22.74 8.53 3.50
CA ARG A 423 -23.95 7.72 3.25
C ARG A 423 -24.43 7.08 4.57
N PRO A 424 -25.41 7.66 5.29
CA PRO A 424 -25.76 7.22 6.66
C PRO A 424 -26.25 5.76 6.72
N LEU A 425 -26.93 5.27 5.67
CA LEU A 425 -27.37 3.87 5.60
C LEU A 425 -26.18 2.89 5.53
N VAL A 426 -25.05 3.28 4.92
CA VAL A 426 -23.83 2.46 4.87
C VAL A 426 -23.15 2.43 6.25
N VAL A 427 -23.17 3.56 6.97
CA VAL A 427 -22.71 3.60 8.38
C VAL A 427 -23.55 2.66 9.24
N LEU A 428 -24.89 2.76 9.16
CA LEU A 428 -25.81 1.91 9.91
C LEU A 428 -25.63 0.41 9.57
N GLU A 429 -25.53 0.08 8.28
CA GLU A 429 -25.21 -1.27 7.79
C GLU A 429 -23.92 -1.81 8.42
N LYS A 430 -22.83 -1.01 8.41
CA LYS A 430 -21.53 -1.42 8.95
C LYS A 430 -21.53 -1.52 10.48
N VAL A 431 -22.33 -0.71 11.18
CA VAL A 431 -22.57 -0.84 12.64
C VAL A 431 -23.32 -2.14 12.95
N VAL A 432 -24.43 -2.43 12.25
CA VAL A 432 -25.19 -3.68 12.45
C VAL A 432 -24.34 -4.91 12.10
N ALA A 433 -23.59 -4.86 11.00
CA ALA A 433 -22.66 -5.93 10.62
C ALA A 433 -21.53 -6.12 11.64
N THR A 434 -21.01 -5.04 12.23
CA THR A 434 -20.03 -5.10 13.32
C THR A 434 -20.62 -5.82 14.55
N LEU A 435 -21.81 -5.41 15.02
CA LEU A 435 -22.48 -6.02 16.17
C LEU A 435 -22.84 -7.49 15.94
N GLY A 436 -23.30 -7.84 14.73
CA GLY A 436 -23.57 -9.22 14.33
C GLY A 436 -22.30 -10.08 14.26
N THR A 437 -21.20 -9.54 13.74
CA THR A 437 -19.90 -10.22 13.67
C THR A 437 -19.32 -10.45 15.05
N PHE A 438 -19.39 -9.46 15.96
CA PHE A 438 -19.02 -9.66 17.37
C PHE A 438 -19.90 -10.70 18.07
N SER A 439 -21.20 -10.73 17.78
CA SER A 439 -22.12 -11.75 18.33
C SER A 439 -21.81 -13.16 17.81
N LEU A 440 -21.39 -13.30 16.54
CA LEU A 440 -20.91 -14.58 15.99
C LEU A 440 -19.61 -15.04 16.64
N ILE A 441 -18.62 -14.14 16.76
CA ILE A 441 -17.33 -14.40 17.43
C ILE A 441 -17.55 -14.81 18.89
N TYR A 442 -18.45 -14.11 19.59
CA TYR A 442 -18.89 -14.47 20.94
C TYR A 442 -19.43 -15.91 20.99
N THR A 443 -20.43 -16.23 20.15
CA THR A 443 -21.12 -17.52 20.19
C THR A 443 -20.20 -18.68 19.82
N ILE A 444 -19.33 -18.51 18.82
CA ILE A 444 -18.29 -19.48 18.45
C ILE A 444 -17.30 -19.67 19.60
N THR A 445 -16.86 -18.59 20.24
CA THR A 445 -15.92 -18.66 21.36
C THR A 445 -16.53 -19.41 22.55
N GLU A 446 -17.77 -19.10 22.94
CA GLU A 446 -18.41 -19.71 24.11
C GLU A 446 -18.85 -21.17 23.90
N HIS A 447 -19.39 -21.52 22.73
CA HIS A 447 -20.00 -22.84 22.51
C HIS A 447 -19.11 -23.83 21.73
N TYR A 448 -18.10 -23.35 20.99
CA TYR A 448 -17.27 -24.20 20.12
C TYR A 448 -15.76 -24.17 20.44
N ILE A 449 -15.26 -23.09 21.06
CA ILE A 449 -13.85 -22.99 21.47
C ILE A 449 -13.66 -23.34 22.95
N MET A 450 -14.32 -22.63 23.87
CA MET A 450 -14.11 -22.83 25.32
C MET A 450 -14.37 -24.27 25.82
N PRO A 451 -15.38 -25.02 25.34
CA PRO A 451 -15.60 -26.42 25.75
C PRO A 451 -14.53 -27.39 25.23
N MET A 452 -13.78 -27.00 24.20
CA MET A 452 -12.75 -27.81 23.52
C MET A 452 -11.33 -27.49 23.99
N ILE A 453 -11.15 -26.64 25.01
CA ILE A 453 -9.85 -26.33 25.59
C ILE A 453 -9.20 -27.62 26.17
N PRO A 454 -7.93 -27.93 25.82
CA PRO A 454 -7.26 -29.15 26.27
C PRO A 454 -7.25 -29.32 27.78
N LYS A 455 -7.56 -30.53 28.26
CA LYS A 455 -7.44 -30.89 29.67
C LYS A 455 -6.09 -31.58 29.93
N PRO A 456 -5.58 -31.58 31.18
CA PRO A 456 -4.35 -32.29 31.50
C PRO A 456 -4.42 -33.77 31.09
N GLY A 457 -3.54 -34.19 30.17
CA GLY A 457 -3.52 -35.54 29.61
C GLY A 457 -4.18 -35.72 28.23
N ASP A 458 -4.83 -34.68 27.67
CA ASP A 458 -5.30 -34.74 26.28
C ASP A 458 -4.13 -34.77 25.28
N SER A 459 -4.29 -35.53 24.19
CA SER A 459 -3.33 -35.53 23.08
C SER A 459 -3.39 -34.20 22.32
N LEU A 460 -2.21 -33.63 22.04
CA LEU A 460 -2.07 -32.40 21.25
C LEU A 460 -2.77 -32.49 19.89
N PHE A 461 -2.72 -33.66 19.23
CA PHE A 461 -3.38 -33.87 17.93
C PHE A 461 -4.90 -33.84 18.03
N LYS A 462 -5.48 -34.43 19.09
CA LYS A 462 -6.93 -34.40 19.35
C LYS A 462 -7.40 -32.97 19.60
N SER A 463 -6.67 -32.23 20.42
CA SER A 463 -6.97 -30.82 20.73
C SER A 463 -6.84 -29.93 19.49
N PHE A 464 -5.79 -30.15 18.69
CA PHE A 464 -5.59 -29.47 17.41
C PHE A 464 -6.78 -29.64 16.46
N ILE A 465 -7.22 -30.89 16.20
CA ILE A 465 -8.33 -31.16 15.29
C ILE A 465 -9.65 -30.54 15.80
N ASN A 466 -9.93 -30.61 17.10
CA ASN A 466 -11.13 -30.04 17.69
C ASN A 466 -11.17 -28.50 17.61
N LEU A 467 -10.03 -27.84 17.75
CA LEU A 467 -9.93 -26.37 17.75
C LEU A 467 -9.68 -25.76 16.37
N ALA A 468 -9.13 -26.51 15.41
CA ALA A 468 -8.77 -26.02 14.08
C ALA A 468 -9.93 -25.36 13.33
N LEU A 469 -11.09 -26.02 13.23
CA LEU A 469 -12.24 -25.46 12.52
C LEU A 469 -12.88 -24.27 13.26
N PRO A 470 -13.19 -24.34 14.58
CA PRO A 470 -13.72 -23.19 15.31
C PRO A 470 -12.79 -21.96 15.26
N MET A 471 -11.49 -22.14 15.46
CA MET A 471 -10.51 -21.04 15.40
C MET A 471 -10.40 -20.45 13.99
N MET A 472 -10.39 -21.28 12.94
CA MET A 472 -10.36 -20.80 11.56
C MET A 472 -11.61 -19.99 11.20
N VAL A 473 -12.81 -20.46 11.56
CA VAL A 473 -14.05 -19.69 11.33
C VAL A 473 -14.02 -18.37 12.11
N ASN A 474 -13.54 -18.38 13.36
CA ASN A 474 -13.42 -17.17 14.18
C ASN A 474 -12.44 -16.15 13.58
N TYR A 475 -11.33 -16.61 12.97
CA TYR A 475 -10.37 -15.76 12.25
C TYR A 475 -10.95 -15.19 10.93
N LEU A 476 -11.77 -15.97 10.22
CA LEU A 476 -12.44 -15.53 8.98
C LEU A 476 -13.55 -14.50 9.21
N LEU A 477 -13.97 -14.26 10.46
CA LEU A 477 -14.87 -13.18 10.84
C LEU A 477 -14.10 -11.85 10.94
N ILE A 478 -13.74 -11.29 9.78
CA ILE A 478 -12.92 -10.08 9.63
C ILE A 478 -13.71 -8.83 10.12
N ILE A 479 -13.72 -8.58 11.44
CA ILE A 479 -14.26 -7.35 12.08
C ILE A 479 -13.69 -6.10 11.39
N PHE A 480 -12.42 -6.15 11.02
CA PHE A 480 -11.64 -5.07 10.40
C PHE A 480 -12.31 -4.47 9.14
N GLU A 481 -12.97 -5.28 8.31
CA GLU A 481 -13.73 -4.78 7.14
C GLU A 481 -14.92 -3.91 7.59
N CYS A 482 -15.67 -4.36 8.60
CA CYS A 482 -16.86 -3.63 9.05
C CYS A 482 -16.47 -2.34 9.78
N VAL A 483 -15.50 -2.42 10.70
CA VAL A 483 -15.06 -1.29 11.52
C VAL A 483 -14.32 -0.24 10.69
N CYS A 484 -13.30 -0.62 9.91
CA CYS A 484 -12.53 0.36 9.13
C CYS A 484 -13.36 0.98 7.99
N THR A 485 -14.27 0.24 7.35
CA THR A 485 -15.19 0.85 6.36
C THR A 485 -16.22 1.76 7.03
N GLY A 486 -16.67 1.45 8.26
CA GLY A 486 -17.52 2.35 9.06
C GLY A 486 -16.82 3.67 9.40
N PHE A 487 -15.60 3.61 9.96
CA PHE A 487 -14.78 4.80 10.22
C PHE A 487 -14.41 5.55 8.93
N ALA A 488 -14.20 4.87 7.80
CA ALA A 488 -13.95 5.51 6.51
C ALA A 488 -15.15 6.32 6.01
N GLU A 489 -16.37 5.80 6.16
CA GLU A 489 -17.58 6.53 5.78
C GLU A 489 -17.81 7.74 6.69
N LEU A 490 -17.64 7.58 8.01
CA LEU A 490 -17.77 8.65 9.01
C LEU A 490 -16.74 9.77 8.85
N SER A 491 -15.49 9.43 8.54
CA SER A 491 -14.39 10.40 8.35
C SER A 491 -14.29 10.95 6.92
N TYR A 492 -15.23 10.58 6.02
CA TYR A 492 -15.18 10.90 4.59
C TYR A 492 -13.92 10.38 3.87
N PHE A 493 -13.26 9.33 4.39
CA PHE A 493 -12.06 8.75 3.80
C PHE A 493 -12.40 7.93 2.54
N ALA A 494 -11.71 8.21 1.43
CA ALA A 494 -12.02 7.63 0.12
C ALA A 494 -11.15 6.43 -0.28
N ASP A 495 -9.99 6.20 0.33
CA ASP A 495 -9.22 4.96 0.12
C ASP A 495 -9.69 3.88 1.11
N ARG A 496 -10.31 2.81 0.59
CA ARG A 496 -10.90 1.75 1.42
C ARG A 496 -10.30 0.38 1.13
N GLU A 497 -9.12 0.35 0.52
CA GLU A 497 -8.39 -0.89 0.26
C GLU A 497 -7.56 -1.32 1.48
N PHE A 498 -8.25 -1.58 2.61
CA PHE A 498 -7.64 -2.01 3.86
C PHE A 498 -6.99 -3.40 3.79
N TYR A 499 -7.45 -4.21 2.84
CA TYR A 499 -6.91 -5.52 2.49
C TYR A 499 -7.16 -5.83 1.01
N GLN A 500 -6.50 -6.86 0.50
CA GLN A 500 -6.63 -7.38 -0.86
C GLN A 500 -7.04 -8.87 -0.83
N ASP A 501 -6.97 -9.58 -1.96
CA ASP A 501 -7.29 -11.00 -2.10
C ASP A 501 -6.22 -11.91 -1.46
N TRP A 502 -6.06 -11.78 -0.14
CA TRP A 502 -5.09 -12.52 0.69
C TRP A 502 -5.41 -14.02 0.76
N TRP A 503 -6.68 -14.40 0.59
CA TRP A 503 -7.11 -15.81 0.54
C TRP A 503 -6.54 -16.57 -0.67
N ASN A 504 -6.23 -15.84 -1.76
CA ASN A 504 -5.56 -16.36 -2.95
C ASN A 504 -4.03 -16.41 -2.82
N SER A 505 -3.45 -16.02 -1.67
CA SER A 505 -2.00 -15.95 -1.51
C SER A 505 -1.33 -17.30 -1.70
N THR A 506 -0.23 -17.29 -2.45
CA THR A 506 0.60 -18.46 -2.75
C THR A 506 1.86 -18.55 -1.88
N THR A 507 2.16 -17.47 -1.14
CA THR A 507 3.30 -17.38 -0.23
C THR A 507 2.96 -16.48 0.96
N TRP A 508 3.62 -16.69 2.11
CA TRP A 508 3.51 -15.83 3.29
C TRP A 508 3.95 -14.37 3.04
N ASP A 509 4.88 -14.17 2.11
CA ASP A 509 5.34 -12.85 1.65
C ASP A 509 4.25 -12.10 0.85
N GLU A 510 3.40 -12.82 0.11
CA GLU A 510 2.22 -12.26 -0.54
C GLU A 510 1.12 -11.95 0.49
N PHE A 511 0.86 -12.88 1.42
CA PHE A 511 -0.14 -12.72 2.48
C PHE A 511 0.10 -11.50 3.36
N SER A 512 1.34 -11.30 3.83
CA SER A 512 1.69 -10.18 4.73
C SER A 512 1.47 -8.79 4.11
N ARG A 513 1.50 -8.69 2.78
CA ARG A 513 1.16 -7.46 2.03
C ARG A 513 -0.34 -7.25 1.85
N LYS A 514 -1.13 -8.32 1.81
CA LYS A 514 -2.56 -8.28 1.43
C LYS A 514 -3.52 -8.30 2.62
N TRP A 515 -3.16 -8.92 3.75
CA TRP A 515 -4.08 -9.12 4.89
C TRP A 515 -4.43 -7.85 5.66
N ASN A 516 -3.44 -7.04 6.04
CA ASN A 516 -3.65 -5.79 6.76
C ASN A 516 -2.75 -4.71 6.16
N LYS A 517 -3.29 -3.96 5.20
CA LYS A 517 -2.54 -2.94 4.48
C LYS A 517 -2.11 -1.77 5.35
N PRO A 518 -2.94 -1.18 6.24
CA PRO A 518 -2.49 -0.11 7.15
C PRO A 518 -1.28 -0.47 8.02
N VAL A 519 -1.19 -1.70 8.54
CA VAL A 519 -0.01 -2.17 9.29
C VAL A 519 1.18 -2.42 8.37
N TYR A 520 0.97 -3.08 7.22
CA TYR A 520 2.04 -3.31 6.24
C TYR A 520 2.65 -2.00 5.72
N THR A 521 1.83 -0.99 5.42
CA THR A 521 2.31 0.29 4.87
C THR A 521 3.01 1.15 5.92
N PHE A 522 2.59 1.07 7.19
CA PHE A 522 3.33 1.63 8.32
C PHE A 522 4.72 1.00 8.45
N LEU A 523 4.80 -0.34 8.49
CA LEU A 523 6.07 -1.08 8.58
C LEU A 523 6.97 -0.81 7.36
N LEU A 524 6.40 -0.75 6.15
CA LEU A 524 7.13 -0.45 4.93
C LEU A 524 7.77 0.95 4.95
N ARG A 525 7.04 1.97 5.40
CA ARG A 525 7.51 3.37 5.44
C ARG A 525 8.48 3.63 6.59
N HIS A 526 8.12 3.26 7.81
CA HIS A 526 8.83 3.70 9.01
C HIS A 526 9.87 2.70 9.53
N VAL A 527 9.74 1.41 9.23
CA VAL A 527 10.73 0.39 9.61
C VAL A 527 11.61 0.02 8.41
N TYR A 528 11.04 -0.56 7.35
CA TYR A 528 11.81 -1.10 6.22
C TYR A 528 12.57 -0.01 5.45
N ALA A 529 11.89 1.03 4.96
CA ALA A 529 12.54 2.09 4.18
C ALA A 529 13.54 2.91 5.01
N SER A 530 13.19 3.22 6.27
CA SER A 530 14.09 3.87 7.24
C SER A 530 15.36 3.05 7.51
N THR A 531 15.22 1.73 7.65
CA THR A 531 16.37 0.82 7.85
C THR A 531 17.30 0.77 6.64
N ILE A 532 16.76 0.91 5.42
CA ILE A 532 17.55 0.96 4.19
C ILE A 532 18.22 2.33 4.00
N SER A 533 17.55 3.44 4.28
CA SER A 533 18.12 4.78 4.07
C SER A 533 19.11 5.19 5.17
N GLY A 534 18.75 4.96 6.44
CA GLY A 534 19.57 5.33 7.60
C GLY A 534 20.74 4.36 7.83
N PHE A 535 20.44 3.07 8.04
CA PHE A 535 21.46 2.05 8.36
C PHE A 535 22.11 1.40 7.13
N ARG A 536 21.69 1.75 5.90
CA ARG A 536 22.23 1.21 4.63
C ARG A 536 22.20 -0.32 4.54
N LEU A 537 21.28 -0.99 5.24
CA LEU A 537 21.21 -2.44 5.28
C LEU A 537 20.75 -3.05 3.94
N SER A 538 21.15 -4.31 3.71
CA SER A 538 20.66 -5.10 2.57
C SER A 538 19.14 -5.28 2.64
N ARG A 539 18.48 -5.47 1.49
CA ARG A 539 17.02 -5.70 1.43
C ARG A 539 16.58 -6.90 2.29
N SER A 540 17.37 -7.97 2.30
CA SER A 540 17.11 -9.17 3.13
C SER A 540 17.23 -8.87 4.63
N SER A 541 18.24 -8.08 5.02
CA SER A 541 18.44 -7.64 6.41
C SER A 541 17.33 -6.69 6.87
N ALA A 542 16.92 -5.73 6.03
CA ALA A 542 15.81 -4.82 6.31
C ALA A 542 14.47 -5.58 6.41
N ALA A 543 14.24 -6.59 5.56
CA ALA A 543 13.08 -7.48 5.68
C ALA A 543 13.10 -8.27 7.00
N PHE A 544 14.25 -8.86 7.38
CA PHE A 544 14.42 -9.54 8.66
C PHE A 544 14.11 -8.61 9.85
N VAL A 545 14.67 -7.41 9.88
CA VAL A 545 14.40 -6.40 10.93
C VAL A 545 12.90 -6.05 10.99
N THR A 546 12.25 -5.90 9.83
CA THR A 546 10.81 -5.58 9.75
C THR A 546 9.94 -6.70 10.32
N PHE A 547 10.24 -7.96 9.98
CA PHE A 547 9.55 -9.13 10.56
C PHE A 547 9.85 -9.29 12.05
N PHE A 548 11.09 -9.06 12.49
CA PHE A 548 11.50 -9.14 13.90
C PHE A 548 10.80 -8.09 14.77
N VAL A 549 10.71 -6.84 14.31
CA VAL A 549 9.94 -5.78 14.98
C VAL A 549 8.45 -6.15 15.03
N SER A 550 7.87 -6.65 13.94
CA SER A 550 6.49 -7.16 13.93
C SER A 550 6.27 -8.26 14.97
N ALA A 551 7.16 -9.26 15.03
CA ALA A 551 7.06 -10.39 15.94
C ALA A 551 7.14 -9.97 17.42
N LEU A 552 8.05 -9.04 17.77
CA LEU A 552 8.13 -8.47 19.11
C LEU A 552 6.84 -7.75 19.52
N CYS A 553 6.18 -7.05 18.60
CA CYS A 553 4.98 -6.29 18.91
C CYS A 553 3.74 -7.18 19.05
N HIS A 554 3.67 -8.28 18.28
CA HIS A 554 2.65 -9.32 18.48
C HIS A 554 2.87 -10.07 19.80
N GLU A 555 4.11 -10.41 20.14
CA GLU A 555 4.45 -11.01 21.44
C GLU A 555 4.12 -10.08 22.62
N LEU A 556 4.36 -8.77 22.50
CA LEU A 556 3.96 -7.79 23.51
C LEU A 556 2.45 -7.81 23.76
N VAL A 557 1.63 -7.83 22.71
CA VAL A 557 0.17 -7.93 22.86
C VAL A 557 -0.22 -9.25 23.53
N MET A 558 0.38 -10.39 23.15
CA MET A 558 0.12 -11.67 23.81
C MET A 558 0.57 -11.70 25.28
N ALA A 559 1.71 -11.10 25.61
CA ALA A 559 2.24 -11.04 26.98
C ALA A 559 1.32 -10.21 27.90
N VAL A 560 0.74 -9.12 27.38
CA VAL A 560 -0.27 -8.31 28.08
C VAL A 560 -1.58 -9.07 28.24
N VAL A 561 -2.12 -9.61 27.14
CA VAL A 561 -3.41 -10.31 27.11
C VAL A 561 -3.42 -11.56 27.99
N THR A 562 -2.36 -12.36 27.96
CA THR A 562 -2.24 -13.60 28.75
C THR A 562 -1.63 -13.39 30.15
N LYS A 563 -1.13 -12.18 30.44
CA LYS A 563 -0.30 -11.83 31.61
C LYS A 563 0.94 -12.72 31.79
N LYS A 564 1.46 -13.32 30.71
CA LYS A 564 2.58 -14.28 30.71
C LYS A 564 3.45 -14.09 29.48
N ILE A 565 4.76 -13.91 29.65
CA ILE A 565 5.72 -13.91 28.54
C ILE A 565 5.95 -15.36 28.11
N ARG A 566 5.58 -15.71 26.87
CA ARG A 566 5.70 -17.05 26.29
C ARG A 566 5.89 -16.92 24.78
N PRO A 567 7.15 -16.99 24.26
CA PRO A 567 7.50 -16.57 22.90
C PRO A 567 6.99 -17.48 21.76
N TYR A 568 5.86 -18.17 21.94
CA TYR A 568 5.25 -19.02 20.92
C TYR A 568 4.83 -18.20 19.70
N LEU A 569 4.19 -17.04 19.88
CA LEU A 569 3.79 -16.19 18.74
C LEU A 569 5.02 -15.55 18.08
N PHE A 570 6.00 -15.08 18.87
CA PHE A 570 7.28 -14.63 18.34
C PHE A 570 7.96 -15.71 17.46
N LEU A 571 8.11 -16.94 17.98
CA LEU A 571 8.76 -18.04 17.27
C LEU A 571 8.00 -18.46 16.01
N MET A 572 6.66 -18.54 16.06
CA MET A 572 5.83 -18.86 14.90
C MET A 572 5.90 -17.76 13.82
N GLN A 573 5.93 -16.48 14.18
CA GLN A 573 6.13 -15.40 13.20
C GLN A 573 7.53 -15.42 12.60
N MET A 574 8.58 -15.65 13.40
CA MET A 574 9.94 -15.76 12.87
C MET A 574 10.12 -17.00 11.97
N ALA A 575 9.40 -18.10 12.22
CA ALA A 575 9.36 -19.28 11.35
C ALA A 575 8.73 -19.01 9.96
N GLN A 576 7.99 -17.91 9.77
CA GLN A 576 7.50 -17.51 8.44
C GLN A 576 8.65 -17.16 7.48
N LEU A 577 9.79 -16.66 7.96
CA LEU A 577 10.94 -16.32 7.10
C LEU A 577 11.56 -17.56 6.43
N PRO A 578 11.85 -18.68 7.13
CA PRO A 578 12.12 -19.98 6.52
C PRO A 578 11.04 -20.45 5.55
N MET A 579 9.75 -20.33 5.89
CA MET A 579 8.66 -20.73 4.98
C MET A 579 8.61 -19.87 3.70
N ILE A 580 8.97 -18.59 3.76
CA ILE A 580 9.12 -17.70 2.59
C ILE A 580 10.31 -18.14 1.72
N ALA A 581 11.40 -18.64 2.32
CA ALA A 581 12.52 -19.19 1.57
C ALA A 581 12.15 -20.51 0.88
N LEU A 582 11.45 -21.42 1.58
CA LEU A 582 10.95 -22.68 1.00
C LEU A 582 9.92 -22.44 -0.12
N GLY A 583 9.02 -21.46 0.03
CA GLY A 583 8.05 -21.07 -1.00
C GLY A 583 8.68 -20.49 -2.28
N LYS A 584 9.96 -20.07 -2.23
CA LYS A 584 10.72 -19.63 -3.41
C LYS A 584 11.38 -20.77 -4.19
N LEU A 585 11.37 -22.00 -3.68
CA LEU A 585 11.94 -23.16 -4.36
C LEU A 585 11.21 -23.42 -5.71
N PRO A 586 11.91 -23.78 -6.79
CA PRO A 586 11.30 -23.93 -8.12
C PRO A 586 10.14 -24.92 -8.18
N ALA A 587 10.16 -25.99 -7.38
CA ALA A 587 9.10 -26.98 -7.33
C ALA A 587 7.77 -26.41 -6.81
N VAL A 588 7.81 -25.64 -5.71
CA VAL A 588 6.62 -24.97 -5.14
C VAL A 588 6.17 -23.82 -6.04
N LYS A 589 7.11 -22.99 -6.48
CA LYS A 589 6.85 -21.81 -7.34
C LYS A 589 6.19 -22.17 -8.68
N LYS A 590 6.44 -23.36 -9.22
CA LYS A 590 5.78 -23.87 -10.44
C LYS A 590 4.30 -24.25 -10.25
N ASN A 591 3.86 -24.56 -9.02
CA ASN A 591 2.48 -24.98 -8.75
C ASN A 591 1.79 -24.06 -7.70
N LYS A 592 1.08 -23.04 -8.21
CA LYS A 592 0.34 -22.07 -7.39
C LYS A 592 -0.68 -22.73 -6.44
N THR A 593 -1.34 -23.80 -6.88
CA THR A 593 -2.33 -24.53 -6.07
C THR A 593 -1.67 -25.17 -4.85
N VAL A 594 -0.51 -25.80 -5.02
CA VAL A 594 0.28 -26.35 -3.89
C VAL A 594 0.75 -25.23 -2.96
N GLY A 595 1.19 -24.08 -3.49
CA GLY A 595 1.53 -22.91 -2.69
C GLY A 595 0.36 -22.41 -1.82
N ASN A 596 -0.85 -22.32 -2.39
CA ASN A 596 -2.04 -21.89 -1.65
C ASN A 596 -2.52 -22.95 -0.62
N ILE A 597 -2.42 -24.25 -0.94
CA ILE A 597 -2.71 -25.34 0.01
C ILE A 597 -1.73 -25.28 1.20
N VAL A 598 -0.43 -25.11 0.96
CA VAL A 598 0.58 -24.96 2.02
C VAL A 598 0.33 -23.70 2.86
N PHE A 599 -0.07 -22.59 2.24
CA PHE A 599 -0.48 -21.38 2.95
C PHE A 599 -1.68 -21.64 3.88
N TRP A 600 -2.77 -22.23 3.38
CA TRP A 600 -3.96 -22.53 4.19
C TRP A 600 -3.69 -23.55 5.31
N MET A 601 -2.91 -24.60 5.06
CA MET A 601 -2.50 -25.54 6.10
C MET A 601 -1.66 -24.84 7.19
N GLY A 602 -0.74 -23.95 6.80
CA GLY A 602 0.09 -23.20 7.75
C GLY A 602 -0.68 -22.11 8.53
N LEU A 603 -1.73 -21.54 7.93
CA LEU A 603 -2.64 -20.62 8.61
C LEU A 603 -3.56 -21.36 9.60
N MET A 604 -4.04 -22.55 9.21
CA MET A 604 -4.86 -23.41 10.07
C MET A 604 -4.06 -24.09 11.18
N SER A 605 -2.75 -24.32 11.00
CA SER A 605 -1.89 -24.86 12.06
C SER A 605 -1.53 -23.84 13.13
N GLY A 606 -1.44 -22.54 12.79
CA GLY A 606 -1.02 -21.49 13.71
C GLY A 606 -1.97 -21.31 14.92
N PHE A 607 -3.23 -20.94 14.67
CA PHE A 607 -4.16 -20.54 15.75
C PHE A 607 -4.43 -21.61 16.83
N PRO A 608 -4.56 -22.91 16.53
CA PRO A 608 -4.82 -23.92 17.57
C PRO A 608 -3.57 -24.43 18.29
N LEU A 609 -2.38 -23.92 17.93
CA LEU A 609 -1.10 -24.20 18.62
C LEU A 609 -0.63 -23.04 19.51
N LEU A 610 -1.42 -21.97 19.63
CA LEU A 610 -1.16 -20.74 20.39
C LEU A 610 -1.95 -20.66 21.70
#